data_AF-A0A5N8VHG2-F1
#
_entry.id   AF-A0A5N8VHG2-F1
#
_cell.length_a   1.000
_cell.length_b   1.000
_cell.length_c   1.000
_cell.angle_alpha   90.00
_cell.angle_beta   90.00
_cell.angle_gamma   90.00
#
_symmetry.space_group_name_H-M   'P 1'
#
loop_
_entity.id
_entity.type
_entity.pdbx_description
1 polymer ?
#
loop_
_entity_poly.entity_id
_entity_poly.type
_entity_poly.pdbx_seq_one_letter_code
_entity_poly.pdbx_strand_id
1 'polypeptide(L)'
;MLWEAHLRAPFPESFRGVDLDGVDLVLLDADVAGLVLRELGGTLDGHWIAVLWARIAELGKVVPLIEEEYCVSYFTGLAELARLAAARHLPAATD
;
A
#
# COMPACT_ATOMS: atom_id res chain seq x y z
N MET A 1 15.68 4.13 1.99
CA MET A 1 14.70 3.02 2.15
C MET A 1 13.50 3.23 1.24
N LEU A 2 12.76 2.18 0.88
CA LEU A 2 11.56 2.29 0.04
C LEU A 2 10.53 3.28 0.63
N TRP A 3 10.39 3.29 1.95
CA TRP A 3 9.50 4.21 2.67
C TRP A 3 9.87 5.69 2.47
N GLU A 4 11.16 6.02 2.59
CA GLU A 4 11.65 7.39 2.37
C GLU A 4 11.51 7.84 0.91
N ALA A 5 11.63 6.90 -0.04
CA ALA A 5 11.42 7.17 -1.45
C ALA A 5 9.95 7.50 -1.72
N HIS A 6 9.03 6.72 -1.16
CA HIS A 6 7.59 6.96 -1.26
C HIS A 6 7.18 8.32 -0.65
N LEU A 7 7.71 8.69 0.51
CA LEU A 7 7.45 10.00 1.12
C LEU A 7 7.91 11.21 0.28
N ARG A 8 8.88 11.01 -0.63
CA ARG A 8 9.37 12.05 -1.54
C ARG A 8 8.65 12.04 -2.89
N ALA A 9 7.95 10.96 -3.22
CA ALA A 9 7.22 10.84 -4.47
C ALA A 9 5.91 11.64 -4.34
N PRO A 10 5.63 12.60 -5.24
CA PRO A 10 4.34 13.29 -5.23
C PRO A 10 3.22 12.29 -5.54
N PHE A 11 2.09 12.41 -4.84
CA PHE A 11 0.91 11.63 -5.21
C PHE A 11 0.47 11.98 -6.64
N PRO A 12 0.15 10.99 -7.50
CA PRO A 12 -0.21 11.26 -8.88
C PRO A 12 -1.46 12.14 -9.02
N GLU A 13 -1.32 13.29 -9.68
CA GLU A 13 -2.40 14.27 -9.79
C GLU A 13 -3.61 13.74 -10.56
N SER A 14 -3.39 12.89 -11.56
CA SER A 14 -4.41 12.25 -12.39
C SER A 14 -5.37 11.36 -11.61
N PHE A 15 -5.00 10.93 -10.40
CA PHE A 15 -5.80 10.03 -9.57
C PHE A 15 -6.39 10.68 -8.32
N ARG A 16 -6.32 12.01 -8.19
CA ARG A 16 -6.97 12.72 -7.09
C ARG A 16 -8.50 12.67 -7.24
N GLY A 17 -9.17 12.03 -6.29
CA GLY A 17 -10.63 11.86 -6.31
C GLY A 17 -11.12 10.89 -7.36
N VAL A 18 -10.24 10.03 -7.88
CA VAL A 18 -10.58 8.98 -8.83
C VAL A 18 -10.91 7.70 -8.07
N ASP A 19 -12.08 7.16 -8.39
CA ASP A 19 -12.46 5.79 -8.08
C ASP A 19 -12.04 4.88 -9.24
N LEU A 20 -11.27 3.83 -8.93
CA LEU A 20 -10.88 2.82 -9.91
C LEU A 20 -11.42 1.46 -9.46
N ASP A 21 -12.46 0.98 -10.14
CA ASP A 21 -13.14 -0.29 -9.84
C ASP A 21 -13.65 -0.36 -8.38
N GLY A 22 -14.30 0.72 -7.93
CA GLY A 22 -14.89 0.85 -6.59
C GLY A 22 -13.87 1.17 -5.50
N VAL A 23 -12.64 1.55 -5.87
CA VAL A 23 -11.54 1.83 -4.95
C VAL A 23 -11.11 3.28 -5.09
N ASP A 24 -11.27 4.07 -4.04
CA ASP A 24 -10.72 5.42 -3.94
C ASP A 24 -9.21 5.35 -3.71
N LEU A 25 -8.43 5.81 -4.69
CA LEU A 25 -6.97 5.68 -4.65
C LEU A 25 -6.30 6.64 -3.67
N VAL A 26 -6.95 7.75 -3.31
CA VAL A 26 -6.44 8.67 -2.29
C VAL A 26 -6.62 8.03 -0.91
N LEU A 27 -7.78 7.41 -0.66
CA LEU A 27 -8.01 6.68 0.59
C LEU A 27 -7.13 5.44 0.69
N LEU A 28 -6.95 4.71 -0.40
CA LEU A 28 -6.07 3.54 -0.45
C LEU A 28 -4.61 3.90 -0.10
N ASP A 29 -4.08 4.98 -0.67
CA ASP A 29 -2.74 5.49 -0.36
C ASP A 29 -2.60 5.87 1.11
N ALA A 30 -3.53 6.68 1.63
CA ALA A 30 -3.52 7.12 3.01
C ALA A 30 -3.63 5.95 4.01
N ASP A 31 -4.51 4.98 3.73
CA ASP A 31 -4.68 3.77 4.54
C ASP A 31 -3.37 2.96 4.61
N VAL A 32 -2.75 2.70 3.45
CA VAL A 32 -1.51 1.92 3.38
C VAL A 32 -0.36 2.65 4.07
N ALA A 33 -0.20 3.96 3.84
CA ALA A 33 0.81 4.77 4.50
C ALA A 33 0.63 4.75 6.04
N GLY A 34 -0.61 4.85 6.52
CA GLY A 34 -0.94 4.76 7.94
C GLY A 34 -0.59 3.40 8.55
N LEU A 35 -0.84 2.31 7.82
CA LEU A 35 -0.51 0.95 8.28
C LEU A 35 1.00 0.69 8.28
N VAL A 36 1.73 1.17 7.27
CA VAL A 36 3.20 1.11 7.22
C VAL A 36 3.81 1.90 8.38
N LEU A 37 3.29 3.09 8.69
CA LEU A 37 3.73 3.87 9.85
C LEU A 37 3.48 3.15 11.18
N ARG A 38 2.32 2.50 11.33
CA ARG A 38 2.02 1.69 12.53
C ARG A 38 2.99 0.53 12.68
N GLU A 39 3.36 -0.12 11.58
CA GLU A 39 4.36 -1.19 11.59
C GLU A 39 5.73 -0.66 12.01
N LEU A 40 6.18 0.46 11.44
CA LEU A 40 7.43 1.09 11.83
C LEU A 40 7.44 1.52 13.31
N GLY A 41 6.27 1.85 13.86
CA GLY A 41 6.08 2.15 15.27
C GLY A 41 5.86 0.92 16.19
N GLY A 42 5.80 -0.30 15.64
CA GLY A 42 5.56 -1.53 16.40
C GLY A 42 4.15 -1.67 16.98
N THR A 43 3.17 -0.98 16.39
CA THR A 43 1.76 -0.94 16.86
C THR A 43 0.79 -1.67 15.93
N LEU A 44 1.30 -2.41 14.95
CA LEU A 44 0.48 -3.22 14.07
C LEU A 44 0.05 -4.51 14.80
N ASP A 45 -1.24 -4.66 15.03
CA ASP A 45 -1.84 -5.85 15.68
C ASP A 45 -2.63 -6.70 14.66
N GLY A 46 -3.19 -7.82 15.12
CA GLY A 46 -3.94 -8.74 14.26
C GLY A 46 -5.10 -8.10 13.49
N HIS A 47 -5.77 -7.09 14.07
CA HIS A 47 -6.83 -6.37 13.37
C HIS A 47 -6.25 -5.54 12.23
N TRP A 48 -5.20 -4.77 12.50
CA TRP A 48 -4.55 -3.93 11.50
C TRP A 48 -3.81 -4.71 10.41
N ILE A 49 -3.28 -5.90 10.74
CA ILE A 49 -2.72 -6.83 9.76
C ILE A 49 -3.80 -7.30 8.77
N ALA A 50 -5.00 -7.62 9.25
CA ALA A 50 -6.11 -8.01 8.37
C ALA A 50 -6.51 -6.87 7.41
N VAL A 51 -6.54 -5.63 7.92
CA VAL A 51 -6.77 -4.44 7.08
C VAL A 51 -5.65 -4.27 6.04
N LEU A 52 -4.39 -4.44 6.43
CA LEU A 52 -3.24 -4.35 5.52
C LEU A 52 -3.33 -5.37 4.38
N TRP A 53 -3.71 -6.61 4.67
CA TRP A 53 -3.93 -7.63 3.63
C TRP A 53 -5.07 -7.27 2.68
N ALA A 54 -6.16 -6.67 3.19
CA ALA A 54 -7.24 -6.18 2.34
C ALA A 54 -6.76 -5.06 1.38
N ARG A 55 -5.96 -4.10 1.87
CA ARG A 55 -5.38 -3.04 1.03
C ARG A 55 -4.40 -3.60 -0.01
N ILE A 56 -3.60 -4.62 0.33
CA ILE A 56 -2.72 -5.32 -0.63
C ILE A 56 -3.54 -5.94 -1.77
N ALA A 57 -4.68 -6.55 -1.45
CA ALA A 57 -5.58 -7.13 -2.45
C ALA A 57 -6.18 -6.06 -3.37
N GLU A 58 -6.64 -4.94 -2.81
CA GLU A 58 -7.12 -3.79 -3.59
C GLU A 58 -6.02 -3.21 -4.50
N LEU A 59 -4.79 -3.06 -4.01
CA LEU A 59 -3.65 -2.66 -4.84
C LEU A 59 -3.39 -3.63 -5.99
N GLY A 60 -3.47 -4.95 -5.73
CA GLY A 60 -3.35 -5.97 -6.77
C GLY A 60 -4.46 -5.91 -7.82
N LYS A 61 -5.63 -5.40 -7.46
CA LYS A 61 -6.77 -5.20 -8.36
C LYS A 61 -6.63 -3.94 -9.21
N VAL A 62 -6.21 -2.81 -8.62
CA VAL A 62 -6.18 -1.51 -9.29
C VAL A 62 -4.92 -1.29 -10.13
N VAL A 63 -3.74 -1.77 -9.71
CA VAL A 63 -2.47 -1.53 -10.43
C VAL A 63 -2.53 -2.00 -11.90
N PRO A 64 -3.08 -3.17 -12.24
CA PRO A 64 -3.22 -3.60 -13.64
C PRO A 64 -4.14 -2.74 -14.50
N LEU A 65 -4.98 -1.90 -13.90
CA LEU A 65 -5.95 -1.03 -14.60
C LEU A 65 -5.38 0.37 -14.88
N ILE A 66 -4.18 0.67 -14.40
CA ILE A 66 -3.55 1.97 -14.58
C ILE A 66 -2.71 1.95 -15.85
N GLU A 67 -2.96 2.92 -16.75
CA GLU A 67 -2.23 3.03 -18.03
C GLU A 67 -1.03 3.99 -17.95
N GLU A 68 -1.08 4.97 -17.05
CA GLU A 68 -0.03 5.99 -16.91
C GLU A 68 1.20 5.41 -16.18
N GLU A 69 2.36 5.38 -16.86
CA GLU A 69 3.60 4.75 -16.37
C GLU A 69 4.01 5.23 -14.97
N TYR A 70 3.95 6.55 -14.73
CA TYR A 70 4.29 7.12 -13.43
C TYR A 70 3.37 6.58 -12.32
N CYS A 71 2.08 6.49 -12.60
CA CYS A 71 1.08 6.01 -11.67
C CYS A 71 1.25 4.51 -11.39
N VAL A 72 1.51 3.70 -12.42
CA VAL A 72 1.83 2.27 -12.26
C VAL A 72 3.03 2.12 -11.32
N SER A 73 4.10 2.88 -11.55
CA SER A 73 5.30 2.85 -10.72
C SER A 73 5.00 3.24 -9.26
N TYR A 74 4.25 4.33 -9.06
CA TYR A 74 3.85 4.81 -7.74
C TYR A 74 3.07 3.76 -6.94
N PHE A 75 1.97 3.23 -7.50
CA PHE A 75 1.13 2.26 -6.80
C PHE A 75 1.78 0.88 -6.68
N THR A 76 2.69 0.52 -7.59
CA THR A 76 3.53 -0.68 -7.43
C THR A 76 4.46 -0.55 -6.23
N GLY A 77 5.12 0.60 -6.07
CA GLY A 77 5.96 0.88 -4.90
C GLY A 77 5.17 0.88 -3.60
N LEU A 78 3.95 1.44 -3.60
CA LEU A 78 3.03 1.37 -2.46
C LEU A 78 2.66 -0.08 -2.11
N ALA A 79 2.38 -0.92 -3.11
CA ALA A 79 2.09 -2.34 -2.89
C ALA A 79 3.29 -3.12 -2.35
N GLU A 80 4.50 -2.79 -2.78
CA GLU A 80 5.73 -3.37 -2.23
C GLU A 80 5.92 -2.98 -0.76
N LEU A 81 5.70 -1.71 -0.39
CA LEU A 81 5.73 -1.27 1.01
C LEU A 81 4.74 -2.04 1.88
N ALA A 82 3.50 -2.16 1.41
CA ALA A 82 2.45 -2.88 2.12
C ALA A 82 2.84 -4.36 2.34
N ARG A 83 3.38 -5.03 1.32
CA ARG A 83 3.84 -6.42 1.43
C ARG A 83 5.02 -6.57 2.37
N LEU A 84 5.97 -5.64 2.36
CA LEU A 84 7.10 -5.65 3.31
C LEU A 84 6.64 -5.49 4.75
N ALA A 85 5.66 -4.60 5.00
CA ALA A 85 5.06 -4.46 6.31
C ALA A 85 4.34 -5.75 6.73
N ALA A 86 3.56 -6.37 5.84
CA ALA A 86 2.83 -7.60 6.13
C ALA A 86 3.74 -8.82 6.33
N ALA A 87 4.85 -8.92 5.60
CA ALA A 87 5.80 -10.03 5.68
C ALA A 87 6.42 -10.18 7.08
N ARG A 88 6.51 -9.08 7.84
CA ARG A 88 7.01 -9.10 9.24
C ARG A 88 6.06 -9.79 10.22
N HIS A 89 4.83 -10.07 9.78
CA HIS A 89 3.77 -10.72 10.56
C HIS A 89 3.39 -12.09 10.02
N LEU A 90 4.05 -12.57 8.97
CA LEU A 90 3.94 -13.97 8.62
C LEU A 90 4.59 -14.80 9.74
N PRO A 91 3.94 -15.88 10.21
CA PRO A 91 4.60 -16.78 11.12
C PRO A 91 5.90 -17.23 10.47
N ALA A 92 7.03 -17.08 11.18
CA ALA A 92 8.27 -17.69 10.74
C ALA A 92 7.96 -19.17 10.49
N ALA A 93 8.25 -19.66 9.28
CA ALA A 93 8.12 -21.07 8.99
C ALA A 93 8.97 -21.81 10.03
N THR A 94 8.31 -22.47 10.97
CA THR A 94 8.96 -23.38 11.89
C THR A 94 9.39 -24.56 11.04
N ASP A 95 10.68 -24.62 10.72
CA ASP A 95 11.34 -25.82 10.19
C ASP A 95 11.27 -26.97 11.21
#